data_AF-A0A419X8B9-F1
#
_entry.id   AF-A0A419X8B9-F1
#
_cell.length_a   1.000
_cell.length_b   1.000
_cell.length_c   1.000
_cell.angle_alpha   90.00
_cell.angle_beta   90.00
_cell.angle_gamma   90.00
#
_symmetry.space_group_name_H-M   'P 1'
#
loop_
_entity.id
_entity.type
_entity.pdbx_description
1 polymer ?
#
loop_
_entity_poly.entity_id
_entity_poly.type
_entity_poly.pdbx_seq_one_letter_code
_entity_poly.pdbx_strand_id
1 'polypeptide(L)' 'MKDRDLLYEEAIRSLKNPSKTNMQIIKTHLFCLKVNNDYVINTKEQINDLVSFINCNHGK' A
#
# COMPACT_ATOMS: atom_id res chain seq x y z
N MET A 1 13.21 -9.19 -3.41
CA MET A 1 12.53 -8.01 -3.97
C MET A 1 11.25 -8.38 -4.72
N LYS A 2 11.18 -9.52 -5.42
CA LYS A 2 9.99 -9.97 -6.19
C LYS A 2 8.66 -9.95 -5.43
N ASP A 3 8.64 -10.25 -4.14
CA ASP A 3 7.40 -10.25 -3.34
C ASP A 3 6.81 -8.84 -3.15
N ARG A 4 7.64 -7.79 -3.08
CA ARG A 4 7.16 -6.43 -2.83
C ARG A 4 6.54 -5.80 -4.08
N ASP A 5 7.09 -6.14 -5.25
CA ASP A 5 6.51 -5.72 -6.52
C ASP A 5 5.15 -6.39 -6.75
N LEU A 6 5.02 -7.68 -6.40
CA LEU A 6 3.74 -8.40 -6.45
C LEU A 6 2.71 -7.78 -5.50
N LEU A 7 3.09 -7.50 -4.25
CA LEU A 7 2.23 -6.83 -3.27
C LEU A 7 1.80 -5.43 -3.74
N TYR A 8 2.70 -4.69 -4.38
CA TYR A 8 2.39 -3.39 -4.96
C TYR A 8 1.34 -3.52 -6.07
N GLU A 9 1.52 -4.43 -7.02
CA GLU A 9 0.56 -4.65 -8.11
C GLU A 9 -0.82 -5.09 -7.59
N GLU A 10 -0.87 -6.01 -6.62
CA GLU A 10 -2.13 -6.42 -6.00
C GLU A 10 -2.82 -5.25 -5.29
N ALA A 11 -2.06 -4.39 -4.61
CA ALA A 11 -2.59 -3.24 -3.90
C ALA A 11 -3.18 -2.20 -4.86
N ILE A 12 -2.48 -1.90 -5.97
CA ILE A 12 -2.98 -0.97 -6.99
C ILE A 12 -4.26 -1.51 -7.64
N ARG A 13 -4.34 -2.81 -7.95
CA ARG A 13 -5.56 -3.43 -8.51
C ARG A 13 -6.75 -3.39 -7.54
N SER A 14 -6.48 -3.37 -6.23
CA SER A 14 -7.50 -3.38 -5.18
C SER A 14 -7.95 -1.97 -4.75
N LEU A 15 -7.32 -0.91 -5.26
CA LEU A 15 -7.76 0.47 -5.04
C LEU A 15 -9.05 0.76 -5.84
N LYS A 16 -10.07 1.29 -5.16
CA LYS A 16 -11.28 1.79 -5.83
C LYS A 16 -11.00 3.04 -6.66
N ASN A 17 -10.03 3.85 -6.24
CA ASN A 17 -9.56 5.03 -6.95
C ASN A 17 -8.03 5.01 -7.06
N PRO A 18 -7.45 4.57 -8.19
CA PRO A 18 -6.00 4.54 -8.40
C PRO A 18 -5.44 5.94 -8.72
N SER A 19 -5.68 6.90 -7.83
CA SER A 19 -5.10 8.25 -7.94
C SER A 19 -3.60 8.23 -7.67
N LYS A 20 -2.85 9.17 -8.26
CA LYS A 20 -1.41 9.32 -8.01
C LYS A 20 -1.09 9.39 -6.51
N THR A 21 -1.92 10.08 -5.73
CA THR A 21 -1.79 10.18 -4.27
C THR A 21 -1.92 8.81 -3.58
N ASN A 22 -2.93 8.02 -3.92
CA ASN A 22 -3.14 6.69 -3.31
C ASN A 22 -2.01 5.73 -3.67
N MET A 23 -1.55 5.76 -4.93
CA MET A 23 -0.41 4.98 -5.38
C MET A 23 0.88 5.39 -4.65
N GLN A 24 1.07 6.69 -4.40
CA GLN A 24 2.22 7.22 -3.65
C GLN A 24 2.22 6.73 -2.20
N ILE A 25 1.07 6.71 -1.53
CA ILE A 25 0.94 6.20 -0.14
C ILE A 25 1.35 4.72 -0.07
N ILE A 26 0.82 3.91 -0.97
CA ILE A 26 1.16 2.48 -1.07
C ILE A 26 2.66 2.29 -1.33
N LYS A 27 3.22 3.03 -2.29
CA LYS A 27 4.65 2.97 -2.62
C LYS A 27 5.52 3.37 -1.43
N THR A 28 5.11 4.39 -0.68
CA THR A 28 5.85 4.84 0.51
C THR A 28 5.88 3.77 1.59
N HIS A 29 4.74 3.14 1.88
CA HIS A 29 4.66 2.09 2.90
C HIS A 29 5.33 0.77 2.50
N LEU A 30 5.35 0.45 1.20
CA LEU A 30 6.02 -0.75 0.68
C LEU A 30 7.51 -0.57 0.45
N PHE A 31 8.01 0.62 0.07
CA PHE A 31 9.39 0.78 -0.41
C PHE A 31 10.20 1.87 0.29
N CYS A 32 9.56 2.95 0.78
CA CYS A 32 10.29 4.14 1.27
C CYS A 32 10.38 4.25 2.78
N LEU A 33 9.61 3.49 3.56
CA LEU A 33 9.81 3.39 5.01
C LEU A 33 11.09 2.59 5.29
N LYS A 34 12.22 3.30 5.29
CA LYS A 34 13.56 2.75 5.50
C LYS A 34 14.24 3.23 6.79
N VAL A 35 13.51 3.90 7.69
CA VAL A 35 14.15 4.66 8.79
C VAL A 35 13.86 4.12 10.18
N ASN A 36 12.72 3.48 10.41
CA ASN A 36 12.43 2.76 11.65
C ASN A 36 11.80 1.42 11.28
N ASN A 37 12.32 0.31 11.80
CA ASN A 37 11.87 -1.06 11.53
C ASN A 37 10.38 -1.34 11.87
N ASP A 38 9.63 -0.35 12.33
CA ASP A 38 8.27 -0.48 12.86
C ASP A 38 7.14 -0.57 11.82
N TYR A 39 7.32 -0.05 10.60
CA TYR A 39 6.19 0.09 9.64
C TYR A 39 6.47 -0.46 8.23
N VAL A 40 7.37 -1.43 8.12
CA VAL A 40 7.64 -2.08 6.84
C VAL A 40 6.52 -3.08 6.56
N ILE A 41 5.64 -2.77 5.59
CA ILE A 41 4.64 -3.74 5.11
C ILE A 41 5.41 -4.89 4.44
N ASN A 42 5.32 -6.07 5.05
CA ASN A 42 5.99 -7.28 4.58
C ASN A 42 5.00 -8.41 4.26
N THR A 43 3.72 -8.25 4.60
CA THR A 43 2.69 -9.27 4.38
C THR A 43 1.53 -8.76 3.55
N LYS A 44 0.82 -9.71 2.93
CA LYS A 44 -0.39 -9.45 2.15
C LYS A 44 -1.55 -8.91 3.00
N GLU A 45 -1.62 -9.30 4.26
CA GLU A 45 -2.65 -8.80 5.17
C GLU A 45 -2.45 -7.30 5.45
N GLN A 46 -1.22 -6.90 5.76
CA GLN A 46 -0.87 -5.50 6.01
C GLN A 46 -1.13 -4.60 4.79
N ILE A 47 -0.91 -5.11 3.57
CA ILE A 47 -1.22 -4.32 2.37
C ILE A 47 -2.73 -4.21 2.13
N ASN A 48 -3.50 -5.26 2.42
CA ASN A 48 -4.95 -5.25 2.32
C ASN A 48 -5.60 -4.30 3.34
N ASP A 49 -5.06 -4.22 4.55
CA ASP A 49 -5.50 -3.26 5.58
C ASP A 49 -5.25 -1.82 5.12
N LEU A 50 -4.07 -1.54 4.57
CA LEU A 50 -3.75 -0.22 4.02
C LEU A 50 -4.68 0.15 2.86
N VAL A 51 -4.92 -0.77 1.93
CA VAL A 51 -5.83 -0.55 0.80
C VAL A 51 -7.26 -0.31 1.30
N SER A 52 -7.73 -1.07 2.30
CA SER A 52 -9.03 -0.85 2.93
C SER A 52 -9.12 0.52 3.57
N PHE A 53 -8.09 0.95 4.31
CA PHE A 53 -8.02 2.28 4.89
C PHE A 53 -8.09 3.39 3.84
N ILE A 54 -7.32 3.28 2.75
CA ILE A 54 -7.34 4.25 1.65
C ILE A 54 -8.73 4.29 1.00
N ASN A 55 -9.32 3.13 0.73
CA ASN A 55 -10.64 3.02 0.12
C ASN A 55 -11.76 3.57 1.03
N CYS A 56 -11.67 3.40 2.35
CA CYS A 56 -12.61 3.96 3.31
C CYS A 56 -12.50 5.48 3.44
N ASN A 57 -11.29 6.05 3.35
CA ASN A 57 -11.09 7.51 3.42
C ASN A 57 -11.44 8.24 2.11
N HIS A 58 -11.56 7.55 0.97
CA HIS A 58 -12.06 8.11 -0.28
C HIS A 58 -13.61 8.24 -0.34
N GLY A 59 -14.32 7.85 0.72
CA GLY A 59 -15.78 7.92 0.82
C GLY A 59 -16.34 9.09 1.66
N LYS A 60 -15.52 10.10 1.99
CA LYS A 60 -15.95 11.29 2.72
C LYS A 60 -15.66 12.57 1.95
#